data_AF-A0A7J4V095-F1
#
_entry.id   AF-A0A7J4V095-F1
#
_cell.length_a   1.000
_cell.length_b   1.000
_cell.length_c   1.000
_cell.angle_alpha   90.00
_cell.angle_beta   90.00
_cell.angle_gamma   90.00
#
_symmetry.space_group_name_H-M   'P 1'
#
loop_
_entity.id
_entity.type
_entity.pdbx_description
1 polymer ?
#
loop_
_entity_poly.entity_id
_entity_poly.type
_entity_poly.pdbx_seq_one_letter_code
_entity_poly.pdbx_strand_id
1 'polypeptide(L)' 'LAAPVKFIGDDCGNVKQVEAIRMQLGEPDASGRRRPIKIPGSEFRIDCQNVL' A
#
# COMPACT_ATOMS: atom_id res chain seq x y z
N LEU A 1 5.79 2.09 -6.90
CA LEU A 1 4.35 2.11 -6.53
C LEU A 1 4.22 1.47 -5.15
N ALA A 2 3.20 1.84 -4.38
CA ALA A 2 2.86 1.17 -3.13
C ALA A 2 1.35 1.18 -2.95
N ALA A 3 0.79 0.19 -2.27
CA ALA A 3 -0.62 0.16 -1.92
C ALA A 3 -0.80 -0.20 -0.44
N PRO A 4 -1.81 0.39 0.23
CA PRO A 4 -2.13 0.02 1.60
C PRO A 4 -2.60 -1.43 1.67
N VAL A 5 -2.13 -2.15 2.68
CA VAL A 5 -2.54 -3.52 3.00
C VAL A 5 -3.29 -3.61 4.32
N LYS A 6 -3.01 -2.71 5.27
CA LYS A 6 -3.68 -2.68 6.57
C LYS A 6 -3.63 -1.29 7.20
N PHE A 7 -4.72 -0.90 7.85
CA PHE A 7 -4.77 0.26 8.72
C PHE A 7 -4.64 -0.19 10.17
N ILE A 8 -3.82 0.50 10.95
CA ILE A 8 -3.54 0.22 12.34
C ILE A 8 -4.04 1.43 13.14
N GLY A 9 -5.04 1.18 13.99
CA GLY A 9 -5.63 2.21 14.85
C GLY A 9 -5.07 2.20 16.27
N ASP A 10 -5.37 3.26 17.01
CA ASP A 10 -5.19 3.35 18.45
C ASP A 10 -6.43 2.88 19.23
N ASP A 11 -6.34 2.88 20.56
CA ASP A 11 -7.45 2.47 21.45
C ASP A 11 -8.65 3.44 21.42
N CYS A 12 -8.46 4.63 20.86
CA CYS A 12 -9.53 5.62 20.65
C CYS A 12 -10.19 5.47 19.27
N GLY A 13 -9.76 4.52 18.45
CA GLY A 13 -10.31 4.27 17.11
C GLY A 13 -9.76 5.19 16.01
N ASN A 14 -8.73 5.98 16.28
CA ASN A 14 -8.07 6.82 15.27
C ASN A 14 -7.01 6.02 14.52
N VAL A 15 -6.75 6.35 13.25
CA VAL A 15 -5.64 5.75 12.52
C VAL A 15 -4.32 6.28 13.08
N LYS A 16 -3.36 5.38 13.27
CA LYS A 16 -2.00 5.71 13.75
C LYS A 16 -0.95 5.35 12.73
N GLN A 17 -1.17 4.25 12.00
CA GLN A 17 -0.25 3.74 11.00
C GLN A 17 -1.00 3.12 9.83
N VAL A 18 -0.38 3.17 8.66
CA VAL A 18 -0.75 2.35 7.51
C VAL A 18 0.41 1.42 7.17
N GLU A 19 0.11 0.13 7.06
CA GLU A 19 1.01 -0.85 6.47
C GLU A 19 0.76 -0.85 4.96
N ALA A 20 1.81 -0.74 4.17
CA ALA A 20 1.77 -0.72 2.72
C ALA A 20 2.79 -1.70 2.14
N ILE A 21 2.52 -2.20 0.94
CA ILE A 21 3.43 -3.10 0.21
C ILE A 21 3.95 -2.39 -1.04
N ARG A 22 5.24 -2.57 -1.37
CA ARG A 22 5.78 -2.05 -2.62
C ARG A 22 5.23 -2.83 -3.80
N MET A 23 5.08 -2.12 -4.91
CA MET A 23 4.61 -2.65 -6.18
C MET A 23 5.56 -2.24 -7.29
N GLN A 24 5.76 -3.16 -8.23
CA GLN A 24 6.46 -2.94 -9.49
C GLN A 24 5.46 -2.94 -10.65
N LEU A 25 5.82 -2.29 -11.75
CA LEU A 25 5.04 -2.36 -12.98
C LEU A 25 5.32 -3.69 -13.68
N GLY A 26 4.28 -4.48 -13.91
CA GLY A 26 4.34 -5.66 -14.75
C GLY A 26 4.29 -5.33 -16.24
N GLU A 27 4.10 -6.37 -17.05
CA GLU A 27 3.93 -6.23 -18.49
C GLU A 27 2.69 -5.37 -18.83
N PRO A 28 2.76 -4.55 -19.88
CA PRO A 28 1.61 -3.83 -20.39
C PRO A 28 0.58 -4.82 -20.95
N ASP A 29 -0.69 -4.61 -20.59
CA ASP A 29 -1.79 -5.32 -21.22
C ASP A 29 -2.16 -4.72 -22.59
N ALA A 30 -3.17 -5.28 -23.26
CA ALA A 30 -3.60 -4.84 -24.59
C ALA A 30 -4.06 -3.37 -24.65
N SER A 31 -4.32 -2.73 -23.50
CA SER A 31 -4.63 -1.28 -23.43
C SER A 31 -3.38 -0.40 -23.27
N GLY A 32 -2.19 -1.01 -23.20
CA GLY A 32 -0.93 -0.34 -22.89
C GLY A 32 -0.73 -0.07 -21.39
N ARG A 33 -1.69 -0.45 -20.54
CA ARG A 33 -1.59 -0.24 -19.09
C ARG A 33 -0.76 -1.34 -18.46
N ARG A 34 0.30 -0.95 -17.74
CA ARG A 34 1.07 -1.87 -16.92
C ARG A 34 0.36 -2.13 -15.62
N ARG A 35 0.06 -3.40 -15.33
CA ARG A 35 -0.57 -3.80 -14.08
C ARG A 35 0.46 -3.76 -12.94
N PRO A 36 0.14 -3.16 -11.78
CA PRO A 36 1.03 -3.23 -10.64
C PRO A 36 1.06 -4.67 -10.07
N ILE A 37 2.27 -5.18 -9.84
CA ILE A 37 2.54 -6.48 -9.23
C ILE A 37 3.16 -6.24 -7.86
N LYS A 38 2.64 -6.92 -6.82
CA LYS A 38 3.17 -6.84 -5.45
C LYS A 38 4.59 -7.42 -5.40
N ILE A 39 5.47 -6.80 -4.61
CA ILE A 39 6.78 -7.34 -4.25
C ILE A 39 6.64 -7.98 -2.86
N PRO A 40 6.54 -9.32 -2.72
CA PRO A 40 6.39 -9.95 -1.41
C PRO A 40 7.58 -9.65 -0.49
N GLY A 41 7.34 -9.47 0.82
CA GLY A 41 8.40 -9.16 1.79
C GLY A 41 8.85 -7.70 1.79
N SER A 42 8.19 -6.84 0.99
CA SER A 42 8.48 -5.41 0.92
C SER A 42 7.50 -4.55 1.73
N GLU A 43 6.78 -5.18 2.66
CA GLU A 43 5.84 -4.51 3.55
C GLU A 43 6.56 -3.51 4.45
N PHE A 44 5.98 -2.33 4.60
CA PHE A 44 6.51 -1.27 5.44
C PHE A 44 5.37 -0.49 6.10
N ARG A 45 5.66 0.13 7.23
CA ARG A 45 4.70 0.93 7.98
C ARG A 45 5.02 2.41 7.85
N ILE A 46 3.97 3.21 7.75
CA ILE A 46 4.02 4.67 7.71
C ILE A 46 3.16 5.18 8.85
N ASP A 47 3.72 6.02 9.71
CA ASP A 47 2.95 6.74 10.72
C ASP A 47 2.07 7.79 10.04
N CYS A 48 0.77 7.77 10.35
CA CYS A 48 -0.18 8.75 9.83
C CYS A 48 -1.33 8.94 10.81
N GLN A 49 -1.86 10.17 10.89
CA GLN A 49 -3.08 10.47 11.65
C GLN A 49 -4.32 10.56 10.76
N ASN A 50 -4.14 10.79 9.45
CA ASN A 50 -5.22 10.96 8.49
C ASN A 50 -4.89 10.22 7.18
N VAL A 51 -5.93 9.67 6.54
CA VAL A 51 -5.88 9.01 5.22
C VAL A 51 -6.98 9.65 4.36
N LEU A 52 -6.64 10.04 3.13
CA LEU A 52 -7.53 10.72 2.16
C LEU A 52 -7.71 9.90 0.89
#